data_AF-A0A7C3X1E7-F1
#
_entry.id   AF-A0A7C3X1E7-F1
#
_cell.length_a   1.000
_cell.length_b   1.000
_cell.length_c   1.000
_cell.angle_alpha   90.00
_cell.angle_beta   90.00
_cell.angle_gamma   90.00
#
_symmetry.space_group_name_H-M   'P 1'
#
loop_
_entity.id
_entity.type
_entity.pdbx_description
1 polymer ?
#
loop_
_entity_poly.entity_id
_entity_poly.type
_entity_poly.pdbx_seq_one_letter_code
_entity_poly.pdbx_strand_id
1 'polypeptide(L)'
;TGLSLLQDLCAILTGFRPTIVYCPHPEDAHPDHRATALFLGKALEATGLSPEIRYYLVHGRRWPAPLRLIPDAELPAPQYLAERWQWHSVALEEDVVEIKLAALRAYSSQRVTNGRFLAAFVRQNELYALNLFGEYAQDK
;
A
#
# COMPACT_ATOMS: atom_id res chain seq x y z
N THR A 1 18.92 6.81 11.53
CA THR A 1 19.54 5.53 11.12
C THR A 1 18.44 4.48 10.99
N GLY A 2 18.74 3.25 10.52
CA GLY A 2 17.73 2.18 10.55
C GLY A 2 17.23 1.85 11.96
N LEU A 3 18.12 1.94 12.96
CA LEU A 3 17.76 1.72 14.36
C LEU A 3 16.76 2.75 14.88
N SER A 4 16.96 4.04 14.58
CA SER A 4 16.02 5.09 15.02
C SER A 4 14.64 4.90 14.38
N LEU A 5 14.58 4.56 13.10
CA LEU A 5 13.31 4.27 12.41
C LEU A 5 12.56 3.10 13.06
N LEU A 6 13.27 2.02 13.40
CA LEU A 6 12.66 0.87 14.08
C LEU A 6 12.10 1.27 15.46
N GLN A 7 12.86 2.06 16.22
CA GLN A 7 12.42 2.56 17.53
C GLN A 7 11.17 3.44 17.42
N ASP A 8 11.14 4.35 16.44
CA ASP A 8 9.98 5.21 16.18
C ASP A 8 8.74 4.38 15.83
N LEU A 9 8.88 3.38 14.96
CA LEU A 9 7.77 2.49 14.60
C LEU A 9 7.27 1.68 15.80
N CYS A 10 8.16 1.13 16.63
CA CYS A 10 7.76 0.41 17.85
C CYS A 10 6.99 1.31 18.82
N ALA A 11 7.44 2.55 18.99
CA ALA A 11 6.78 3.53 19.84
C ALA A 11 5.37 3.89 19.32
N ILE A 12 5.24 4.15 18.01
CA ILE A 12 3.94 4.42 17.38
C ILE A 12 3.00 3.23 17.52
N LEU A 13 3.46 2.01 17.21
CA LEU A 13 2.64 0.81 17.27
C LEU A 13 2.16 0.51 18.69
N THR A 14 3.04 0.65 19.68
CA THR A 14 2.70 0.40 21.09
C THR A 14 1.77 1.48 21.65
N GLY A 15 1.96 2.74 21.24
CA GLY A 15 1.12 3.85 21.66
C GLY A 15 -0.27 3.85 21.02
N PHE A 16 -0.35 3.56 19.72
CA PHE A 16 -1.60 3.57 18.96
C PHE A 16 -2.38 2.25 19.04
N ARG A 17 -1.69 1.11 19.15
CA ARG A 17 -2.24 -0.25 19.17
C ARG A 17 -3.25 -0.49 18.03
N PRO A 18 -2.81 -0.39 16.76
CA PRO A 18 -3.70 -0.56 15.62
C PRO A 18 -4.31 -1.96 15.61
N THR A 19 -5.53 -2.08 15.09
CA THR A 19 -6.12 -3.36 14.69
C THR A 19 -5.86 -3.68 13.21
N ILE A 20 -5.65 -2.64 12.39
CA ILE A 20 -5.36 -2.73 10.95
C ILE A 20 -4.22 -1.77 10.63
N VAL A 21 -3.27 -2.22 9.80
CA VAL A 21 -2.20 -1.39 9.24
C VAL A 21 -2.19 -1.50 7.72
N TYR A 22 -2.26 -0.36 7.03
CA TYR A 22 -2.01 -0.29 5.59
C TYR A 22 -0.53 -0.03 5.33
N CYS A 23 0.10 -0.82 4.47
CA CYS A 23 1.55 -0.77 4.22
C CYS A 23 1.85 -0.97 2.71
N PRO A 24 2.93 -0.38 2.15
CA PRO A 24 3.35 -0.75 0.80
C PRO A 24 3.63 -2.24 0.68
N HIS A 25 3.33 -2.81 -0.48
CA HIS A 25 3.52 -4.23 -0.76
C HIS A 25 5.01 -4.64 -0.67
N PRO A 26 5.37 -5.78 -0.06
CA PRO A 26 6.77 -6.19 0.11
C PRO A 26 7.48 -6.50 -1.22
N GLU A 27 6.71 -6.82 -2.26
CA GLU A 27 7.19 -6.98 -3.65
C GLU A 27 7.05 -5.71 -4.52
N ASP A 28 6.82 -4.52 -3.93
CA ASP A 28 6.81 -3.26 -4.66
C ASP A 28 8.20 -2.97 -5.26
N ALA A 29 8.25 -2.41 -6.48
CA ALA A 29 9.49 -2.17 -7.20
C ALA A 29 10.33 -1.03 -6.60
N HIS A 30 9.75 -0.14 -5.78
CA HIS A 30 10.48 0.95 -5.15
C HIS A 30 11.20 0.49 -3.87
N PRO A 31 12.51 0.75 -3.71
CA PRO A 31 13.28 0.28 -2.56
C PRO A 31 12.72 0.79 -1.22
N ASP A 32 12.31 2.06 -1.13
CA ASP A 32 11.75 2.61 0.11
C ASP A 32 10.41 1.96 0.50
N HIS A 33 9.62 1.53 -0.50
CA HIS A 33 8.35 0.84 -0.24
C HIS A 33 8.62 -0.54 0.36
N ARG A 34 9.57 -1.31 -0.21
CA ARG A 34 9.99 -2.60 0.36
C ARG A 34 10.61 -2.45 1.74
N ALA A 35 11.44 -1.42 1.93
CA ALA A 35 12.03 -1.14 3.23
C ALA A 35 10.95 -0.85 4.28
N THR A 36 9.92 -0.09 3.93
CA THR A 36 8.79 0.20 4.83
C THR A 36 8.09 -1.08 5.30
N ALA A 37 7.79 -2.01 4.38
CA ALA A 37 7.21 -3.30 4.74
C ALA A 37 8.10 -4.14 5.67
N LEU A 38 9.40 -4.17 5.39
CA LEU A 38 10.38 -4.88 6.22
C LEU A 38 10.51 -4.28 7.62
N PHE A 39 10.59 -2.96 7.74
CA PHE A 39 10.66 -2.27 9.03
C PHE A 39 9.38 -2.42 9.84
N LEU A 40 8.20 -2.41 9.19
CA LEU A 40 6.94 -2.71 9.85
C LEU A 40 6.95 -4.13 10.43
N GLY A 41 7.35 -5.14 9.64
CA GLY A 41 7.46 -6.53 10.11
C GLY A 41 8.37 -6.64 11.34
N LYS A 42 9.55 -6.02 11.31
CA LYS A 42 10.49 -6.01 12.45
C LYS A 42 9.94 -5.29 13.68
N ALA A 43 9.18 -4.22 13.49
CA ALA A 43 8.55 -3.50 14.60
C ALA A 43 7.40 -4.31 15.23
N LEU A 44 6.62 -5.04 14.42
CA LEU A 44 5.59 -5.94 14.90
C LEU A 44 6.18 -7.13 15.67
N GLU A 45 7.25 -7.76 15.16
CA GLU A 45 8.02 -8.77 15.88
C GLU A 45 8.49 -8.25 17.25
N ALA A 46 9.08 -7.05 17.28
CA ALA A 46 9.63 -6.47 18.50
C ALA A 46 8.56 -6.07 19.53
N THR A 47 7.37 -5.66 19.09
CA THR A 47 6.27 -5.23 19.97
C THR A 47 5.33 -6.36 20.36
N GLY A 48 5.35 -7.49 19.64
CA GLY A 48 4.42 -8.61 19.82
C GLY A 48 2.98 -8.29 19.40
N LEU A 49 2.76 -7.18 18.67
CA LEU A 49 1.45 -6.82 18.14
C LEU A 49 1.16 -7.56 16.85
N SER A 50 -0.11 -7.94 16.66
CA SER A 50 -0.57 -8.72 15.50
C SER A 50 -1.81 -8.08 14.84
N PRO A 51 -1.72 -6.85 14.31
CA PRO A 51 -2.80 -6.26 13.52
C PRO A 51 -2.95 -6.97 12.18
N GLU A 52 -4.11 -6.81 11.54
CA GLU A 52 -4.29 -7.18 10.15
C GLU A 52 -3.47 -6.25 9.25
N ILE A 53 -2.63 -6.81 8.38
CA ILE A 53 -1.82 -6.02 7.45
C ILE A 53 -2.44 -6.04 6.06
N ARG A 54 -2.73 -4.85 5.52
CA ARG A 54 -3.30 -4.64 4.18
C ARG A 54 -2.26 -4.01 3.28
N TYR A 55 -1.78 -4.76 2.30
CA TYR A 55 -0.70 -4.32 1.43
C TYR A 55 -1.22 -3.61 0.17
N TYR A 56 -0.81 -2.37 -0.08
CA TYR A 56 -1.11 -1.67 -1.32
C TYR A 56 0.11 -1.62 -2.24
N LEU A 57 -0.10 -1.70 -3.55
CA LEU A 57 0.98 -1.67 -4.55
C LEU A 57 0.99 -0.34 -5.30
N VAL A 58 2.14 0.31 -5.36
CA VAL A 58 2.32 1.56 -6.11
C VAL A 58 3.21 1.33 -7.33
N HIS A 59 4.36 0.68 -7.17
CA HIS A 59 5.28 0.43 -8.28
C HIS A 59 5.32 -1.05 -8.62
N GLY A 60 4.83 -1.39 -9.81
CA GLY A 60 4.74 -2.76 -10.27
C GLY A 60 4.93 -2.91 -11.78
N ARG A 61 5.09 -4.16 -12.23
CA ARG A 61 5.24 -4.45 -13.66
C ARG A 61 3.94 -4.12 -14.39
N ARG A 62 3.99 -3.16 -15.32
CA ARG A 62 2.82 -2.65 -16.07
C ARG A 62 1.69 -2.20 -15.13
N TRP A 63 2.05 -1.58 -14.01
CA TRP A 63 1.14 -1.14 -12.96
C TRP A 63 1.35 0.35 -12.64
N PRO A 64 0.27 1.12 -12.40
CA PRO A 64 -1.12 0.81 -12.75
C PRO A 64 -1.29 0.89 -14.28
N ALA A 65 -2.33 0.25 -14.81
CA ALA A 65 -2.63 0.31 -16.24
C ALA A 65 -4.13 0.56 -16.47
N PRO A 66 -4.50 1.46 -17.41
CA PRO A 66 -3.62 2.36 -18.17
C PRO A 66 -3.15 3.60 -17.35
N LEU A 67 -2.04 4.23 -17.75
CA LEU A 67 -1.46 5.42 -17.12
C LEU A 67 -2.19 6.73 -17.48
N ARG A 68 -3.47 6.83 -17.09
CA ARG A 68 -4.30 8.03 -17.21
C ARG A 68 -5.43 8.06 -16.18
N LEU A 69 -6.00 9.25 -15.97
CA LEU A 69 -7.18 9.48 -15.14
C LEU A 69 -8.42 8.85 -15.80
N ILE A 70 -9.06 7.90 -15.12
CA ILE A 70 -10.30 7.23 -15.54
C ILE A 70 -11.08 6.87 -14.27
N PRO A 71 -11.83 7.80 -13.67
CA PRO A 71 -12.52 7.57 -12.40
C PRO A 71 -13.46 6.36 -12.42
N ASP A 72 -14.20 6.17 -13.51
CA ASP A 72 -15.21 5.11 -13.64
C ASP A 72 -14.63 3.72 -13.97
N ALA A 73 -13.32 3.61 -14.15
CA ALA A 73 -12.69 2.32 -14.43
C ALA A 73 -12.34 1.59 -13.13
N GLU A 74 -12.45 0.27 -13.16
CA GLU A 74 -11.90 -0.59 -12.10
C GLU A 74 -10.36 -0.66 -12.19
N LEU A 75 -9.72 -0.69 -11.03
CA LEU A 75 -8.35 -1.10 -10.82
C LEU A 75 -8.34 -2.61 -10.55
N PRO A 76 -7.96 -3.47 -11.51
CA PRO A 76 -7.93 -4.91 -11.31
C PRO A 76 -6.69 -5.33 -10.52
N ALA A 77 -6.69 -6.52 -9.93
CA ALA A 77 -5.48 -7.06 -9.29
C ALA A 77 -4.28 -7.12 -10.27
N PRO A 78 -3.05 -6.79 -9.83
CA PRO A 78 -1.86 -6.88 -10.66
C PRO A 78 -1.61 -8.35 -11.07
N GLN A 79 -1.76 -8.65 -12.36
CA GLN A 79 -1.75 -10.02 -12.90
C GLN A 79 -0.55 -10.88 -12.45
N TYR A 80 0.64 -10.28 -12.34
CA TYR A 80 1.87 -10.99 -11.95
C TYR A 80 1.96 -11.32 -10.44
N LEU A 81 1.00 -10.85 -9.64
CA LEU A 81 0.84 -11.12 -8.21
C LEU A 81 -0.50 -11.77 -7.88
N ALA A 82 -1.42 -11.90 -8.86
CA ALA A 82 -2.79 -12.32 -8.62
C ALA A 82 -2.90 -13.72 -8.00
N GLU A 83 -2.00 -14.64 -8.34
CA GLU A 83 -2.00 -16.02 -7.82
C GLU A 83 -1.24 -16.18 -6.49
N ARG A 84 -0.46 -15.16 -6.08
CA ARG A 84 0.43 -15.23 -4.90
C ARG A 84 -0.11 -14.48 -3.68
N TRP A 85 -1.14 -13.66 -3.89
CA TRP A 85 -1.70 -12.78 -2.87
C TRP A 85 -3.22 -12.75 -2.97
N GLN A 86 -3.89 -12.62 -1.83
CA GLN A 86 -5.34 -12.48 -1.79
C GLN A 86 -5.69 -11.01 -1.99
N TRP A 87 -6.08 -10.64 -3.21
CA TRP A 87 -6.48 -9.27 -3.54
C TRP A 87 -7.92 -9.01 -3.16
N HIS A 88 -8.12 -7.99 -2.35
CA HIS A 88 -9.43 -7.45 -2.00
C HIS A 88 -9.65 -6.15 -2.75
N SER A 89 -10.84 -6.02 -3.32
CA SER A 89 -11.29 -4.78 -3.93
C SER A 89 -12.37 -4.12 -3.08
N VAL A 90 -12.22 -2.81 -2.87
CA VAL A 90 -13.18 -1.99 -2.14
C VAL A 90 -13.72 -0.95 -3.12
N ALA A 91 -14.99 -1.06 -3.47
CA ALA A 91 -15.68 -0.06 -4.26
C ALA A 91 -15.71 1.28 -3.51
N LEU A 92 -15.53 2.37 -4.25
CA LEU A 92 -15.62 3.73 -3.74
C LEU A 92 -16.89 4.38 -4.30
N GLU A 93 -17.58 5.12 -3.43
CA GLU A 93 -18.64 6.03 -3.87
C GLU A 93 -18.04 7.19 -4.70
N GLU A 94 -18.84 7.77 -5.59
CA GLU A 94 -18.39 8.81 -6.53
C GLU A 94 -17.78 10.02 -5.81
N ASP A 95 -18.38 10.43 -4.69
CA ASP A 95 -17.87 11.53 -3.86
C ASP A 95 -16.50 11.21 -3.24
N VAL A 96 -16.26 9.96 -2.84
CA VAL A 96 -14.97 9.50 -2.33
C VAL A 96 -13.90 9.51 -3.43
N VAL A 97 -14.26 9.15 -4.66
CA VAL A 97 -13.35 9.22 -5.82
C VAL A 97 -12.91 10.66 -6.08
N GLU A 98 -13.85 11.62 -6.01
CA GLU A 98 -13.56 13.04 -6.16
C GLU A 98 -12.70 13.59 -5.01
N ILE A 99 -12.98 13.19 -3.76
CA ILE A 99 -12.14 13.52 -2.60
C ILE A 99 -10.71 13.00 -2.80
N LYS A 100 -10.55 11.76 -3.27
CA LYS A 100 -9.24 11.17 -3.58
C LYS A 100 -8.51 11.96 -4.67
N LEU A 101 -9.20 12.35 -5.74
CA LEU A 101 -8.62 13.18 -6.80
C LEU A 101 -8.16 14.54 -6.27
N ALA A 102 -8.98 15.20 -5.43
CA ALA A 102 -8.63 16.45 -4.79
C ALA A 102 -7.40 16.31 -3.88
N ALA A 103 -7.35 15.25 -3.06
CA ALA A 103 -6.21 14.93 -2.20
C ALA A 103 -4.92 14.74 -3.00
N LEU A 104 -4.95 13.98 -4.11
CA LEU A 104 -3.79 13.81 -4.99
C LEU A 104 -3.33 15.12 -5.63
N ARG A 105 -4.26 16.00 -6.00
CA ARG A 105 -3.95 17.32 -6.59
C ARG A 105 -3.28 18.27 -5.60
N ALA A 106 -3.47 18.07 -4.29
CA ALA A 106 -2.84 18.89 -3.25
C ALA A 106 -1.31 18.70 -3.20
N TYR A 107 -0.77 17.57 -3.67
CA TYR A 107 0.67 17.31 -3.77
C TYR A 107 1.28 18.00 -5.00
N SER A 108 1.31 19.33 -4.99
CA SER A 108 1.66 20.17 -6.14
C SER A 108 3.02 19.84 -6.77
N SER A 109 4.06 19.56 -5.96
CA SER A 109 5.40 19.19 -6.43
C SER A 109 5.41 17.86 -7.19
N GLN A 110 4.64 16.87 -6.72
CA GLN A 110 4.53 15.56 -7.36
C GLN A 110 3.64 15.59 -8.59
N ARG A 111 2.66 16.50 -8.64
CA ARG A 111 1.78 16.66 -9.81
C ARG A 111 2.57 17.10 -11.06
N VAL A 112 3.58 17.96 -10.88
CA VAL A 112 4.42 18.47 -11.98
C VAL A 112 5.25 17.35 -12.61
N THR A 113 5.78 16.43 -11.80
CA THR A 113 6.70 15.38 -12.26
C THR A 113 6.01 14.06 -12.59
N ASN A 114 5.03 13.67 -11.78
CA ASN A 114 4.40 12.35 -11.77
C ASN A 114 2.88 12.38 -11.91
N GLY A 115 2.28 13.52 -12.28
CA GLY A 115 0.82 13.72 -12.26
C GLY A 115 0.02 12.66 -13.03
N ARG A 116 0.51 12.20 -14.20
CA ARG A 116 -0.16 11.14 -14.98
C ARG A 116 -0.12 9.78 -14.27
N PHE A 117 0.98 9.46 -13.61
CA PHE A 117 1.13 8.22 -12.85
C PHE A 117 0.23 8.23 -11.62
N LEU A 118 0.26 9.31 -10.82
CA LEU A 118 -0.58 9.45 -9.63
C LEU A 118 -2.07 9.44 -9.98
N ALA A 119 -2.48 10.15 -11.02
CA ALA A 119 -3.87 10.19 -11.46
C ALA A 119 -4.36 8.84 -12.02
N ALA A 120 -3.47 7.92 -12.39
CA ALA A 120 -3.85 6.59 -12.85
C ALA A 120 -4.39 5.69 -11.72
N PHE A 121 -4.18 6.07 -10.47
CA PHE A 121 -4.79 5.39 -9.32
C PHE A 121 -6.19 5.89 -9.00
N VAL A 122 -6.67 7.00 -9.58
CA VAL A 122 -8.05 7.46 -9.40
C VAL A 122 -8.98 6.58 -10.24
N ARG A 123 -9.70 5.70 -9.56
CA ARG A 123 -10.49 4.56 -10.06
C ARG A 123 -11.68 4.36 -9.13
N GLN A 124 -12.68 3.60 -9.56
CA GLN A 124 -13.92 3.36 -8.80
C GLN A 124 -13.74 2.40 -7.63
N ASN A 125 -12.52 1.90 -7.41
CA ASN A 125 -12.17 1.01 -6.34
C ASN A 125 -10.72 1.23 -5.86
N GLU A 126 -10.44 0.78 -4.63
CA GLU A 126 -9.09 0.56 -4.11
C GLU A 126 -8.80 -0.93 -4.02
N LEU A 127 -7.51 -1.25 -4.01
CA LEU A 127 -7.03 -2.61 -3.80
C LEU A 127 -6.09 -2.71 -2.61
N TYR A 128 -6.22 -3.80 -1.88
CA TYR A 128 -5.17 -4.26 -0.98
C TYR A 128 -5.03 -5.77 -1.04
N ALA A 129 -3.81 -6.25 -0.84
CA ALA A 129 -3.49 -7.65 -0.72
C ALA A 129 -3.41 -8.06 0.75
N LEU A 130 -3.95 -9.23 1.05
CA LEU A 130 -3.66 -9.98 2.27
C LEU A 130 -2.70 -11.11 1.92
N ASN A 131 -1.84 -11.47 2.87
CA ASN A 131 -0.96 -12.62 2.71
C ASN A 131 -1.82 -13.90 2.68
N LEU A 132 -1.69 -14.71 1.62
CA LEU A 132 -2.40 -16.00 1.49
C LEU A 132 -1.97 -17.01 2.55
N PHE A 133 -0.79 -16.82 3.15
CA PHE A 133 -0.21 -17.72 4.12
C PHE A 133 0.05 -16.96 5.41
N GLY A 134 -0.81 -17.14 6.41
CA GLY A 134 -0.61 -16.63 7.78
C GLY A 134 0.64 -17.15 8.49
N GLU A 135 1.52 -17.92 7.82
CA GLU A 135 2.64 -18.64 8.42
C GLU A 135 3.88 -18.72 7.50
N TYR A 136 4.40 -17.58 7.04
CA TYR A 136 5.79 -17.52 6.53
C TYR A 136 6.65 -16.54 7.35
N ALA A 137 6.43 -16.55 8.67
CA ALA A 137 7.30 -15.89 9.65
C ALA A 137 8.24 -16.90 10.36
N GLN A 138 8.43 -18.09 9.79
CA GLN A 138 9.41 -19.08 10.24
C GLN A 138 10.20 -19.51 9.01
N ASP A 139 11.53 -19.52 9.12
CA ASP A 139 12.51 -19.87 8.08
C ASP A 139 12.80 -18.81 7.00
N LYS A 140 13.61 -17.82 7.40
CA LYS A 140 14.96 -17.61 6.83
C LYS A 140 15.83 -16.71 7.71
#